data_AF-A0AAD7KHT7-F1
#
_entry.id   AF-A0AAD7KHT7-F1
#
_cell.length_a   1.000
_cell.length_b   1.000
_cell.length_c   1.000
_cell.angle_alpha   90.00
_cell.angle_beta   90.00
_cell.angle_gamma   90.00
#
_symmetry.space_group_name_H-M   'P 1'
#
loop_
_entity.id
_entity.type
_entity.pdbx_description
1 polymer ?
#
loop_
_entity_poly.entity_id
_entity_poly.type
_entity_poly.pdbx_seq_one_letter_code
_entity_poly.pdbx_strand_id
1 'polypeptide(L)'
;MPPNKELATLSPAMTTHPADWSSPPRYDEDSASTRNDNTSDTVLKSKKPASTPRYVYYRLYAPDGMLACKKHDQNRFIGRIKATSVPPPHTVASLKRALVQAEELPDPDGDLTQLFLATEAKAAMVPSARVDIMNGNIGATSQTPMALVFLINPQPSLQVLDDNDETLPTVYYRLYNSGGEESSLRSFEADEPALGRVERESIAPPRSALSVKRRIAKVEGKSIYRLADLFTDVTADQARPSDSLVDQTCGSSTMNPIMFVLPGHRSGVYNRSTQIAALHPNVNPSNILGVNKALPEGIYSVTNSRRSVVMELAHGGSANGTPVQAWANAGPADMANLNQLWLVQLTSSGYYSFRNLRGGTYMELCGGNSANHTEMFGYESQGLNGGTSANQEWEVIQAEGFYKIRNRKSQTYVNLSGGGSSNGTQIMGFADTTGTSGEQDELWKFTLRSVTLSDVLTALEESKHRFDDMLIVSKDRFFYIPDRALLANIWRDSSLVSQLRNSVFSDQAELVLAFKAEVVSWAAQNIKADNISLLCGFICPEGNSEACNWTFNQEHSCMLFLSPMNGSPVAYGNEHSSSSWGFF
;
A
#
# COMPACT_ATOMS: atom_id res chain seq x y z
N MET A 1 22.52 -41.50 42.91
CA MET A 1 22.67 -40.83 44.22
C MET A 1 23.09 -39.38 43.98
N PRO A 2 22.23 -38.43 44.34
CA PRO A 2 22.48 -36.98 44.40
C PRO A 2 23.01 -36.63 45.83
N PRO A 3 23.04 -35.37 46.34
CA PRO A 3 21.90 -34.46 46.57
C PRO A 3 22.17 -33.01 46.09
N ASN A 4 21.24 -32.09 45.81
CA ASN A 4 19.89 -31.72 46.31
C ASN A 4 19.88 -30.84 47.59
N LYS A 5 18.93 -29.87 47.61
CA LYS A 5 18.46 -28.90 48.65
C LYS A 5 18.95 -27.45 48.51
N GLU A 6 18.17 -26.39 48.70
CA GLU A 6 16.74 -26.10 49.05
C GLU A 6 16.59 -24.56 48.83
N LEU A 7 15.58 -24.00 48.14
CA LEU A 7 14.21 -23.68 48.59
C LEU A 7 14.09 -23.05 49.99
N ALA A 8 13.85 -21.73 50.02
CA ALA A 8 13.21 -20.97 51.11
C ALA A 8 12.29 -19.93 50.42
N THR A 9 10.97 -20.05 50.31
CA THR A 9 9.91 -20.10 51.33
C THR A 9 10.15 -19.19 52.54
N LEU A 10 9.46 -18.05 52.55
CA LEU A 10 9.12 -17.32 53.77
C LEU A 10 7.63 -16.98 53.77
N SER A 11 6.94 -17.69 54.65
CA SER A 11 5.72 -17.36 55.41
C SER A 11 5.89 -18.17 56.72
N PRO A 12 5.32 -17.82 57.90
CA PRO A 12 3.93 -17.36 58.03
C PRO A 12 3.57 -16.46 59.25
N ALA A 13 2.27 -16.11 59.29
CA ALA A 13 1.38 -16.00 60.46
C ALA A 13 1.44 -14.77 61.40
N MET A 14 0.31 -14.06 61.51
CA MET A 14 -0.57 -14.26 62.67
C MET A 14 -2.02 -13.80 62.41
N THR A 15 -2.93 -14.65 62.87
CA THR A 15 -4.39 -14.65 62.92
C THR A 15 -4.97 -13.61 63.87
N THR A 16 -6.14 -13.04 63.55
CA THR A 16 -7.36 -12.99 64.40
C THR A 16 -8.57 -12.44 63.63
N HIS A 17 -9.65 -13.23 63.56
CA HIS A 17 -11.06 -12.84 63.27
C HIS A 17 -11.77 -12.39 64.58
N PRO A 18 -13.08 -12.06 64.61
CA PRO A 18 -13.87 -11.09 63.81
C PRO A 18 -14.75 -10.20 64.73
N ALA A 19 -15.41 -9.16 64.19
CA ALA A 19 -16.61 -8.61 64.83
C ALA A 19 -17.55 -7.98 63.79
N ASP A 20 -18.74 -8.56 63.73
CA ASP A 20 -19.93 -8.14 63.01
C ASP A 20 -20.77 -7.21 63.91
N TRP A 21 -21.80 -6.60 63.34
CA TRP A 21 -22.96 -5.90 63.93
C TRP A 21 -23.08 -4.37 63.83
N SER A 22 -24.24 -4.00 63.27
CA SER A 22 -25.17 -2.90 63.62
C SER A 22 -25.02 -1.49 62.98
N SER A 23 -25.95 -1.20 62.05
CA SER A 23 -26.65 0.11 61.91
C SER A 23 -27.39 0.50 63.22
N PRO A 24 -28.00 1.69 63.45
CA PRO A 24 -28.41 2.81 62.57
C PRO A 24 -28.13 4.21 63.26
N PRO A 25 -28.89 5.35 63.18
CA PRO A 25 -30.36 5.49 63.27
C PRO A 25 -31.05 6.48 62.29
N ARG A 26 -32.36 6.24 62.11
CA ARG A 26 -33.38 7.23 61.72
C ARG A 26 -33.65 8.19 62.88
N TYR A 27 -34.06 9.41 62.58
CA TYR A 27 -34.89 10.21 63.49
C TYR A 27 -36.15 10.66 62.75
N ASP A 28 -37.28 10.32 63.36
CA ASP A 28 -38.65 10.69 63.01
C ASP A 28 -39.01 12.10 63.53
N GLU A 29 -40.12 12.58 62.97
CA GLU A 29 -41.07 13.66 63.29
C GLU A 29 -41.08 14.20 64.75
N ASP A 30 -41.32 15.51 64.95
CA ASP A 30 -42.69 16.02 65.25
C ASP A 30 -42.79 17.52 65.63
N SER A 31 -44.00 18.08 65.41
CA SER A 31 -44.66 19.24 66.08
C SER A 31 -44.27 20.71 65.74
N ALA A 32 -45.16 21.72 65.64
CA ALA A 32 -46.63 21.83 65.60
C ALA A 32 -47.09 23.31 65.33
N SER A 33 -48.28 23.45 64.69
CA SER A 33 -49.29 24.56 64.72
C SER A 33 -48.93 25.94 64.12
N THR A 34 -49.79 26.67 63.38
CA THR A 34 -51.21 27.01 63.59
C THR A 34 -52.00 27.28 62.30
N ARG A 35 -53.34 27.09 62.35
CA ARG A 35 -54.36 27.40 61.32
C ARG A 35 -54.59 28.89 61.09
N ASN A 36 -54.96 29.29 59.86
CA ASN A 36 -56.20 30.05 59.58
C ASN A 36 -56.59 30.09 58.09
N ASP A 37 -57.88 30.32 57.89
CA ASP A 37 -58.76 30.02 56.74
C ASP A 37 -58.58 30.81 55.43
N ASN A 38 -59.07 30.16 54.35
CA ASN A 38 -59.80 30.66 53.17
C ASN A 38 -59.43 32.03 52.58
N THR A 39 -58.90 32.00 51.35
CA THR A 39 -59.51 32.72 50.21
C THR A 39 -59.10 32.07 48.88
N SER A 40 -60.11 31.76 48.08
CA SER A 40 -60.01 31.41 46.68
C SER A 40 -59.35 32.54 45.90
N ASP A 41 -58.24 32.26 45.21
CA ASP A 41 -57.86 33.06 44.04
C ASP A 41 -57.14 32.19 43.01
N THR A 42 -57.77 32.12 41.85
CA THR A 42 -57.29 31.52 40.60
C THR A 42 -55.95 32.14 40.20
N VAL A 43 -54.85 31.49 40.59
CA VAL A 43 -53.51 31.79 40.06
C VAL A 43 -53.21 30.82 38.92
N LEU A 44 -53.09 31.41 37.74
CA LEU A 44 -52.60 30.84 36.49
C LEU A 44 -51.57 29.71 36.72
N LYS A 45 -51.88 28.51 36.24
CA LYS A 45 -50.89 27.44 36.04
C LYS A 45 -49.75 28.02 35.21
N SER A 46 -48.63 28.35 35.86
CA SER A 46 -47.37 28.62 35.19
C SER A 46 -47.01 27.36 34.39
N LYS A 47 -47.19 27.42 33.06
CA LYS A 47 -46.56 26.45 32.15
C LYS A 47 -45.08 26.42 32.49
N LYS A 48 -44.59 25.30 33.05
CA LYS A 48 -43.17 24.95 32.96
C LYS A 48 -42.77 25.15 31.49
N PRO A 49 -41.72 25.91 31.17
CA PRO A 49 -41.26 25.98 29.79
C PRO A 49 -40.99 24.54 29.36
N ALA A 50 -41.65 24.11 28.30
CA ALA A 50 -41.39 22.81 27.71
C ALA A 50 -39.89 22.80 27.36
N SER A 51 -39.11 22.03 28.11
CA SER A 51 -37.68 21.83 27.83
C SER A 51 -37.59 21.38 26.38
N THR A 52 -37.04 22.23 25.52
CA THR A 52 -36.80 21.87 24.13
C THR A 52 -35.97 20.58 24.10
N PRO A 53 -36.39 19.56 23.33
CA PRO A 53 -35.63 18.32 23.26
C PRO A 53 -34.22 18.62 22.74
N ARG A 54 -33.21 18.19 23.49
CA ARG A 54 -31.80 18.34 23.10
C ARG A 54 -31.46 17.28 22.07
N TYR A 55 -30.82 17.70 20.99
CA TYR A 55 -30.40 16.83 19.90
C TYR A 55 -28.88 16.76 19.83
N VAL A 56 -28.39 15.61 19.37
CA VAL A 56 -27.01 15.41 18.95
C VAL A 56 -27.01 15.36 17.43
N TYR A 57 -26.30 16.28 16.81
CA TYR A 57 -26.11 16.40 15.37
C TYR A 57 -24.82 15.70 14.94
N TYR A 58 -24.89 14.98 13.83
CA TYR A 58 -23.78 14.21 13.30
C TYR A 58 -23.81 14.14 11.77
N ARG A 59 -22.66 13.83 11.19
CA ARG A 59 -22.50 13.45 9.78
C ARG A 59 -22.01 12.01 9.69
N LEU A 60 -22.37 11.34 8.59
CA LEU A 60 -21.93 10.00 8.28
C LEU A 60 -20.91 10.03 7.14
N TYR A 61 -19.83 9.27 7.30
CA TYR A 61 -18.78 9.16 6.30
C TYR A 61 -18.43 7.69 6.06
N ALA A 62 -18.35 7.31 4.79
CA ALA A 62 -17.51 6.22 4.34
C ALA A 62 -16.07 6.73 4.14
N PRO A 63 -15.06 5.84 4.10
CA PRO A 63 -13.71 6.20 3.70
C PRO A 63 -13.61 7.03 2.41
N ASP A 64 -14.47 6.75 1.42
CA ASP A 64 -14.46 7.40 0.11
C ASP A 64 -15.32 8.66 0.01
N GLY A 65 -16.09 8.98 1.04
CA GLY A 65 -16.84 10.22 1.07
C GLY A 65 -18.04 10.22 1.99
N MET A 66 -18.83 11.29 1.88
CA MET A 66 -19.96 11.55 2.76
C MET A 66 -21.19 10.72 2.37
N LEU A 67 -21.94 10.30 3.39
CA LEU A 67 -23.16 9.49 3.27
C LEU A 67 -24.38 10.31 3.69
N ALA A 68 -25.53 10.05 3.05
CA ALA A 68 -26.80 10.58 3.53
C ALA A 68 -27.22 9.93 4.85
N CYS A 69 -27.82 10.72 5.73
CA CYS A 69 -28.41 10.27 6.99
C CYS A 69 -29.89 9.93 6.75
N LYS A 70 -30.36 8.76 7.19
CA LYS A 70 -31.79 8.42 7.25
C LYS A 70 -32.51 9.29 8.28
N LYS A 71 -31.84 9.64 9.38
CA LYS A 71 -32.37 10.58 10.39
C LYS A 71 -31.90 12.01 10.15
N HIS A 72 -31.83 12.43 8.89
CA HIS A 72 -31.45 13.79 8.51
C HIS A 72 -32.32 14.88 9.16
N ASP A 73 -31.71 16.04 9.37
CA ASP A 73 -32.39 17.32 9.60
C ASP A 73 -32.77 17.96 8.25
N GLN A 74 -32.71 19.29 8.11
CA GLN A 74 -32.98 19.97 6.84
C GLN A 74 -31.95 19.63 5.75
N ASN A 75 -30.73 19.29 6.14
CA ASN A 75 -29.67 18.85 5.24
C ASN A 75 -29.55 17.32 5.30
N ARG A 76 -29.66 16.63 4.16
CA ARG A 76 -29.60 15.16 4.06
C ARG A 76 -28.30 14.54 4.58
N PHE A 77 -27.23 15.32 4.69
CA PHE A 77 -25.94 14.88 5.22
C PHE A 77 -25.76 15.12 6.72
N ILE A 78 -26.73 15.76 7.37
CA ILE A 78 -26.68 16.08 8.80
C ILE A 78 -27.81 15.32 9.49
N GLY A 79 -27.45 14.25 10.19
CA GLY A 79 -28.34 13.47 11.03
C GLY A 79 -28.56 14.13 12.40
N ARG A 80 -29.69 13.80 13.04
CA ARG A 80 -29.92 14.15 14.45
C ARG A 80 -30.64 13.04 15.22
N ILE A 81 -30.18 12.79 16.45
CA ILE A 81 -30.88 11.96 17.42
C ILE A 81 -31.14 12.73 18.71
N LYS A 82 -32.15 12.35 19.49
CA LYS A 82 -32.35 12.96 20.81
C LYS A 82 -31.23 12.54 21.75
N ALA A 83 -30.67 13.47 22.51
CA ALA A 83 -29.63 13.15 23.51
C ALA A 83 -30.12 12.11 24.53
N THR A 84 -31.42 12.16 24.88
CA THR A 84 -32.08 11.20 25.77
C THR A 84 -32.25 9.79 25.19
N SER A 85 -31.99 9.59 23.89
CA SER A 85 -32.01 8.27 23.25
C SER A 85 -30.68 7.52 23.41
N VAL A 86 -29.63 8.21 23.87
CA VAL A 86 -28.33 7.59 24.12
C VAL A 86 -28.31 7.03 25.55
N PRO A 87 -28.02 5.75 25.76
CA PRO A 87 -28.03 5.17 27.09
C PRO A 87 -26.85 5.68 27.95
N PRO A 88 -27.03 5.86 29.28
CA PRO A 88 -25.92 6.00 30.21
C PRO A 88 -24.95 4.81 30.07
N PRO A 89 -23.62 4.99 30.23
CA PRO A 89 -22.92 6.13 30.83
C PRO A 89 -22.64 7.33 29.91
N HIS A 90 -23.26 7.43 28.72
CA HIS A 90 -22.94 8.48 27.72
C HIS A 90 -21.43 8.51 27.42
N THR A 91 -20.91 7.37 27.00
CA THR A 91 -19.57 7.23 26.42
C THR A 91 -19.63 7.31 24.91
N VAL A 92 -18.47 7.48 24.27
CA VAL A 92 -18.33 7.37 22.81
C VAL A 92 -18.92 6.06 22.30
N ALA A 93 -18.64 4.93 22.97
CA ALA A 93 -19.18 3.62 22.58
C ALA A 93 -20.72 3.53 22.68
N SER A 94 -21.34 4.08 23.73
CA SER A 94 -22.82 4.11 23.82
C SER A 94 -23.44 5.05 22.79
N LEU A 95 -22.77 6.16 22.45
CA LEU A 95 -23.23 7.09 21.43
C LEU A 95 -23.11 6.47 20.02
N LYS A 96 -21.98 5.83 19.69
CA LYS A 96 -21.82 5.10 18.42
C LYS A 96 -22.95 4.09 18.18
N ARG A 97 -23.21 3.22 19.17
CA ARG A 97 -24.31 2.24 19.08
C ARG A 97 -25.66 2.89 18.88
N ALA A 98 -25.95 3.98 19.58
CA ALA A 98 -27.20 4.73 19.39
C ALA A 98 -27.33 5.33 17.98
N LEU A 99 -26.24 5.87 17.43
CA LEU A 99 -26.19 6.42 16.07
C LEU A 99 -26.36 5.33 15.01
N VAL A 100 -25.60 4.23 15.11
CA VAL A 100 -25.72 3.08 14.21
C VAL A 100 -27.13 2.53 14.22
N GLN A 101 -27.72 2.32 15.41
CA GLN A 101 -29.09 1.81 15.52
C GLN A 101 -30.11 2.78 14.92
N ALA A 102 -29.94 4.09 15.15
CA ALA A 102 -30.84 5.10 14.60
C ALA A 102 -30.80 5.16 13.06
N GLU A 103 -29.64 4.89 12.48
CA GLU A 103 -29.39 4.89 11.04
C GLU A 103 -29.56 3.50 10.39
N GLU A 104 -29.83 2.46 11.19
CA GLU A 104 -29.92 1.05 10.79
C GLU A 104 -28.68 0.64 9.96
N LEU A 105 -27.50 1.00 10.44
CA LEU A 105 -26.23 0.71 9.78
C LEU A 105 -25.80 -0.74 10.04
N PRO A 106 -25.04 -1.38 9.12
CA PRO A 106 -24.53 -2.75 9.26
C PRO A 106 -23.33 -2.82 10.23
N ASP A 107 -23.45 -2.26 11.42
CA ASP A 107 -22.41 -2.20 12.47
C ASP A 107 -23.06 -2.20 13.88
N PRO A 108 -23.83 -3.25 14.24
CA PRO A 108 -24.71 -3.23 15.42
C PRO A 108 -23.98 -2.90 16.74
N ASP A 109 -22.71 -3.29 16.85
CA ASP A 109 -21.87 -3.04 18.02
C ASP A 109 -21.08 -1.72 17.95
N GLY A 110 -21.02 -1.10 16.76
CA GLY A 110 -20.29 0.15 16.54
C GLY A 110 -18.78 -0.05 16.37
N ASP A 111 -18.31 -1.27 16.06
CA ASP A 111 -16.88 -1.62 16.01
C ASP A 111 -16.24 -1.24 14.67
N LEU A 112 -17.03 -1.15 13.60
CA LEU A 112 -16.58 -0.74 12.27
C LEU A 112 -16.57 0.79 12.09
N THR A 113 -16.90 1.55 13.15
CA THR A 113 -17.02 3.00 13.11
C THR A 113 -16.17 3.71 14.16
N GLN A 114 -15.65 4.87 13.78
CA GLN A 114 -14.96 5.81 14.65
C GLN A 114 -15.76 7.10 14.76
N LEU A 115 -15.74 7.69 15.96
CA LEU A 115 -16.42 8.96 16.22
C LEU A 115 -15.40 10.06 16.41
N PHE A 116 -15.60 11.16 15.70
CA PHE A 116 -14.82 12.38 15.77
C PHE A 116 -15.65 13.49 16.38
N LEU A 117 -15.02 14.32 17.21
CA LEU A 117 -15.69 15.41 17.92
C LEU A 117 -16.34 16.43 16.97
N ALA A 118 -15.72 16.64 15.81
CA ALA A 118 -16.17 17.51 14.74
C ALA A 118 -15.65 16.98 13.39
N THR A 119 -16.18 17.50 12.28
CA THR A 119 -15.73 17.17 10.90
C THR A 119 -14.28 17.58 10.61
N GLU A 120 -13.74 18.49 11.42
CA GLU A 120 -12.36 19.00 11.36
C GLU A 120 -11.40 18.31 12.34
N ALA A 121 -11.89 17.35 13.14
CA ALA A 121 -11.10 16.76 14.20
C ALA A 121 -9.96 15.90 13.63
N LYS A 122 -8.76 16.09 14.18
CA LYS A 122 -7.52 15.45 13.74
C LYS A 122 -7.32 14.03 14.30
N ALA A 123 -8.16 13.62 15.25
CA ALA A 123 -8.07 12.33 15.90
C ALA A 123 -9.47 11.82 16.30
N ALA A 124 -9.64 10.50 16.23
CA ALA A 124 -10.84 9.83 16.70
C ALA A 124 -10.92 9.87 18.23
N MET A 125 -12.14 9.92 18.75
CA MET A 125 -12.39 9.87 20.19
C MET A 125 -12.21 8.45 20.72
N VAL A 126 -11.66 8.32 21.92
CA VAL A 126 -11.45 7.03 22.58
C VAL A 126 -12.82 6.41 22.95
N PRO A 127 -13.09 5.12 22.66
CA PRO A 127 -14.40 4.50 22.92
C PRO A 127 -14.90 4.61 24.37
N SER A 128 -13.99 4.59 25.34
CA SER A 128 -14.29 4.68 26.78
C SER A 128 -14.50 6.11 27.29
N ALA A 129 -14.18 7.15 26.49
CA ALA A 129 -14.32 8.53 26.90
C ALA A 129 -15.80 8.90 27.09
N ARG A 130 -16.10 9.69 28.14
CA ARG A 130 -17.44 10.26 28.32
C ARG A 130 -17.69 11.41 27.35
N VAL A 131 -18.93 11.51 26.88
CA VAL A 131 -19.40 12.57 25.99
C VAL A 131 -20.50 13.38 26.68
N ASP A 132 -20.31 14.68 26.75
CA ASP A 132 -21.27 15.58 27.42
C ASP A 132 -22.37 16.08 26.46
N ILE A 133 -23.12 15.10 25.94
CA ILE A 133 -24.27 15.35 25.03
C ILE A 133 -25.47 15.94 25.76
N MET A 134 -25.56 15.74 27.07
CA MET A 134 -26.70 16.20 27.87
C MET A 134 -26.61 17.69 28.18
N ASN A 135 -25.42 18.25 28.35
CA ASN A 135 -25.25 19.69 28.58
C ASN A 135 -25.19 20.52 27.30
N GLY A 136 -25.10 19.89 26.13
CA GLY A 136 -25.07 20.58 24.83
C GLY A 136 -23.68 21.14 24.48
N ASN A 137 -22.62 20.51 24.98
CA ASN A 137 -21.25 20.92 24.72
C ASN A 137 -20.68 20.32 23.43
N ILE A 138 -21.26 19.23 22.94
CA ILE A 138 -20.76 18.45 21.80
C ILE A 138 -21.92 18.12 20.86
N GLY A 139 -21.73 18.32 19.55
CA GLY A 139 -22.74 17.99 18.54
C GLY A 139 -24.06 18.72 18.75
N ALA A 140 -24.05 19.91 19.36
CA ALA A 140 -25.27 20.57 19.82
C ALA A 140 -26.05 21.28 18.70
N THR A 141 -25.40 21.55 17.56
CA THR A 141 -26.00 22.28 16.43
C THR A 141 -25.64 21.62 15.11
N SER A 142 -26.48 21.86 14.09
CA SER A 142 -26.21 21.42 12.71
C SER A 142 -24.96 22.05 12.10
N GLN A 143 -24.46 23.16 12.64
CA GLN A 143 -23.23 23.83 12.19
C GLN A 143 -21.97 23.23 12.81
N THR A 144 -22.10 22.50 13.92
CA THR A 144 -20.98 21.84 14.61
C THR A 144 -21.29 20.35 14.85
N PRO A 145 -21.60 19.59 13.77
CA PRO A 145 -21.95 18.18 13.92
C PRO A 145 -20.71 17.36 14.27
N MET A 146 -20.94 16.27 15.02
CA MET A 146 -19.94 15.21 15.17
C MET A 146 -19.78 14.46 13.84
N ALA A 147 -18.71 13.68 13.69
CA ALA A 147 -18.54 12.84 12.50
C ALA A 147 -18.39 11.37 12.89
N LEU A 148 -19.29 10.53 12.39
CA LEU A 148 -19.20 9.08 12.49
C LEU A 148 -18.64 8.55 11.16
N VAL A 149 -17.46 7.96 11.22
CA VAL A 149 -16.67 7.54 10.06
C VAL A 149 -16.53 6.03 10.09
N PHE A 150 -16.92 5.35 9.01
CA PHE A 150 -16.63 3.94 8.84
C PHE A 150 -15.14 3.69 8.59
N LEU A 151 -14.62 2.59 9.11
CA LEU A 151 -13.25 2.14 8.86
C LEU A 151 -13.04 1.62 7.44
N ILE A 152 -14.10 1.02 6.88
CA ILE A 152 -14.16 0.45 5.52
C ILE A 152 -15.43 0.93 4.82
N ASN A 153 -15.45 0.97 3.49
CA ASN A 153 -16.67 1.35 2.79
C ASN A 153 -17.80 0.36 3.13
N PRO A 154 -18.99 0.85 3.54
CA PRO A 154 -20.14 0.00 3.78
C PRO A 154 -20.68 -0.58 2.47
N GLN A 155 -21.54 -1.60 2.56
CA GLN A 155 -22.13 -2.27 1.39
C GLN A 155 -22.76 -1.29 0.36
N PRO A 156 -22.86 -1.66 -0.93
CA PRO A 156 -23.23 -0.77 -2.04
C PRO A 156 -24.57 -0.02 -1.88
N SER A 157 -25.47 -0.49 -1.01
CA SER A 157 -26.74 0.17 -0.70
C SER A 157 -26.58 1.55 -0.05
N LEU A 158 -25.44 1.82 0.62
CA LEU A 158 -25.09 3.13 1.16
C LEU A 158 -24.19 3.86 0.17
N GLN A 159 -24.82 4.55 -0.79
CA GLN A 159 -24.08 5.28 -1.81
C GLN A 159 -23.41 6.53 -1.22
N VAL A 160 -22.12 6.71 -1.53
CA VAL A 160 -21.42 7.98 -1.37
C VAL A 160 -22.01 8.96 -2.38
N LEU A 161 -22.45 10.12 -1.90
CA LEU A 161 -23.14 11.09 -2.73
C LEU A 161 -22.22 12.26 -3.05
N ASP A 162 -22.25 12.67 -4.31
CA ASP A 162 -21.59 13.87 -4.81
C ASP A 162 -22.68 14.89 -5.12
N ASP A 163 -22.96 15.78 -4.17
CA ASP A 163 -23.62 17.03 -4.53
C ASP A 163 -22.52 17.99 -5.02
N ASN A 164 -22.80 18.75 -6.09
CA ASN A 164 -21.93 19.80 -6.58
C ASN A 164 -22.57 21.14 -6.16
N ASP A 165 -22.43 21.50 -4.89
CA ASP A 165 -22.85 22.83 -4.43
C ASP A 165 -21.66 23.80 -4.55
N GLU A 166 -21.70 24.65 -5.57
CA GLU A 166 -20.63 25.62 -5.87
C GLU A 166 -20.41 26.65 -4.75
N THR A 167 -21.30 26.72 -3.77
CA THR A 167 -21.19 27.65 -2.63
C THR A 167 -20.40 27.08 -1.45
N LEU A 168 -20.06 25.78 -1.48
CA LEU A 168 -19.38 25.12 -0.38
C LEU A 168 -17.84 25.25 -0.46
N PRO A 169 -17.15 25.29 0.71
CA PRO A 169 -15.69 25.26 0.74
C PRO A 169 -15.14 24.07 -0.03
N THR A 170 -14.22 24.35 -0.94
CA THR A 170 -13.73 23.39 -1.92
C THR A 170 -12.23 23.17 -1.76
N VAL A 171 -11.77 21.98 -2.15
CA VAL A 171 -10.35 21.62 -2.30
C VAL A 171 -10.05 21.48 -3.79
N TYR A 172 -9.11 22.28 -4.26
CA TYR A 172 -8.60 22.23 -5.63
C TYR A 172 -7.43 21.26 -5.73
N TYR A 173 -7.39 20.49 -6.79
CA TYR A 173 -6.33 19.52 -7.05
C TYR A 173 -5.98 19.43 -8.52
N ARG A 174 -4.78 18.98 -8.83
CA ARG A 174 -4.31 18.77 -10.20
C ARG A 174 -3.77 17.36 -10.35
N LEU A 175 -4.13 16.71 -11.46
CA LEU A 175 -3.80 15.31 -11.72
C LEU A 175 -2.62 15.19 -12.69
N TYR A 176 -1.71 14.27 -12.40
CA TYR A 176 -0.55 13.96 -13.22
C TYR A 176 -0.39 12.46 -13.38
N ASN A 177 -0.05 12.05 -14.60
CA ASN A 177 0.35 10.69 -14.93
C ASN A 177 1.76 10.65 -15.53
N SER A 178 2.15 9.50 -16.06
CA SER A 178 3.47 9.27 -16.66
C SER A 178 3.77 10.17 -17.87
N GLY A 179 2.74 10.70 -18.54
CA GLY A 179 2.85 11.60 -19.70
C GLY A 179 2.78 13.09 -19.37
N GLY A 180 2.55 13.46 -18.11
CA GLY A 180 2.36 14.85 -17.68
C GLY A 180 0.99 15.07 -17.07
N GLU A 181 0.38 16.23 -17.35
CA GLU A 181 -0.95 16.56 -16.84
C GLU A 181 -2.02 15.59 -17.38
N GLU A 182 -2.89 15.13 -16.48
CA GLU A 182 -4.02 14.25 -16.79
C GLU A 182 -5.34 14.98 -16.59
N SER A 183 -6.29 14.80 -17.50
CA SER A 183 -7.61 15.42 -17.38
C SER A 183 -8.42 14.86 -16.19
N SER A 184 -8.97 15.77 -15.39
CA SER A 184 -9.89 15.49 -14.28
C SER A 184 -11.33 15.39 -14.79
N LEU A 185 -12.07 14.37 -14.34
CA LEU A 185 -13.53 14.27 -14.54
C LEU A 185 -14.30 15.36 -13.77
N ARG A 186 -13.63 16.05 -12.84
CA ARG A 186 -14.15 17.18 -12.06
C ARG A 186 -13.52 18.50 -12.46
N SER A 187 -12.97 18.58 -13.67
CA SER A 187 -12.56 19.85 -14.24
C SER A 187 -13.75 20.79 -14.40
N PHE A 188 -13.52 22.07 -14.09
CA PHE A 188 -14.51 23.14 -14.15
C PHE A 188 -14.06 24.29 -15.06
N GLU A 189 -12.83 24.21 -15.58
CA GLU A 189 -12.21 25.17 -16.49
C GLU A 189 -11.75 24.43 -17.76
N ALA A 190 -12.30 24.80 -18.91
CA ALA A 190 -12.05 24.09 -20.17
C ALA A 190 -10.60 24.22 -20.67
N ASP A 191 -9.93 25.30 -20.28
CA ASP A 191 -8.52 25.61 -20.54
C ASP A 191 -7.57 24.96 -19.52
N GLU A 192 -8.08 24.51 -18.37
CA GLU A 192 -7.32 23.74 -17.38
C GLU A 192 -7.93 22.34 -17.15
N PRO A 193 -7.81 21.42 -18.13
CA PRO A 193 -8.46 20.11 -18.06
C PRO A 193 -7.96 19.25 -16.89
N ALA A 194 -6.75 19.49 -16.39
CA ALA A 194 -6.17 18.76 -15.28
C ALA A 194 -6.55 19.30 -13.89
N LEU A 195 -7.09 20.52 -13.82
CA LEU A 195 -7.48 21.14 -12.55
C LEU A 195 -8.90 20.70 -12.17
N GLY A 196 -8.99 19.87 -11.14
CA GLY A 196 -10.23 19.39 -10.55
C GLY A 196 -10.58 20.09 -9.24
N ARG A 197 -11.83 19.91 -8.81
CA ARG A 197 -12.30 20.42 -7.52
C ARG A 197 -13.19 19.42 -6.79
N VAL A 198 -13.14 19.38 -5.45
CA VAL A 198 -13.99 18.53 -4.62
C VAL A 198 -14.42 19.27 -3.35
N GLU A 199 -15.65 19.05 -2.90
CA GLU A 199 -16.16 19.66 -1.67
C GLU A 199 -15.35 19.21 -0.46
N ARG A 200 -14.89 20.16 0.36
CA ARG A 200 -14.04 19.88 1.53
C ARG A 200 -14.75 19.02 2.56
N GLU A 201 -16.02 19.32 2.83
CA GLU A 201 -16.82 18.58 3.81
C GLU A 201 -17.16 17.15 3.37
N SER A 202 -16.91 16.80 2.11
CA SER A 202 -17.05 15.44 1.61
C SER A 202 -15.85 14.54 1.94
N ILE A 203 -14.72 15.12 2.35
CA ILE A 203 -13.52 14.38 2.76
C ILE A 203 -13.68 13.90 4.20
N ALA A 204 -13.59 12.59 4.41
CA ALA A 204 -13.73 12.00 5.73
C ALA A 204 -12.63 12.47 6.71
N PRO A 205 -12.97 12.77 7.98
CA PRO A 205 -11.98 12.94 9.04
C PRO A 205 -11.03 11.72 9.14
N PRO A 206 -9.75 11.91 9.52
CA PRO A 206 -9.15 13.14 10.05
C PRO A 206 -8.62 14.11 8.97
N ARG A 207 -9.00 13.92 7.69
CA ARG A 207 -8.42 14.66 6.55
C ARG A 207 -6.91 14.43 6.43
N SER A 208 -6.52 13.17 6.57
CA SER A 208 -5.18 12.71 6.23
C SER A 208 -4.96 12.73 4.72
N ALA A 209 -3.71 12.63 4.27
CA ALA A 209 -3.40 12.48 2.85
C ALA A 209 -4.14 11.28 2.26
N LEU A 210 -4.30 10.18 3.00
CA LEU A 210 -5.11 9.03 2.60
C LEU A 210 -6.60 9.37 2.45
N SER A 211 -7.18 10.14 3.37
CA SER A 211 -8.58 10.58 3.30
C SER A 211 -8.83 11.40 2.02
N VAL A 212 -7.91 12.31 1.68
CA VAL A 212 -8.00 13.11 0.44
C VAL A 212 -7.84 12.20 -0.79
N LYS A 213 -6.81 11.33 -0.83
CA LYS A 213 -6.59 10.37 -1.93
C LYS A 213 -7.81 9.49 -2.20
N ARG A 214 -8.43 8.94 -1.16
CA ARG A 214 -9.65 8.13 -1.27
C ARG A 214 -10.80 8.91 -1.89
N ARG A 215 -11.03 10.14 -1.41
CA ARG A 215 -12.10 10.99 -1.94
C ARG A 215 -11.84 11.38 -3.41
N ILE A 216 -10.62 11.78 -3.76
CA ILE A 216 -10.25 12.10 -5.15
C ILE A 216 -10.42 10.89 -6.06
N ALA A 217 -9.90 9.73 -5.66
CA ALA A 217 -10.07 8.49 -6.40
C ALA A 217 -11.54 8.16 -6.67
N LYS A 218 -12.42 8.39 -5.68
CA LYS A 218 -13.86 8.17 -5.83
C LYS A 218 -14.49 9.12 -6.83
N VAL A 219 -14.25 10.43 -6.72
CA VAL A 219 -14.88 11.43 -7.59
C VAL A 219 -14.35 11.39 -9.02
N GLU A 220 -13.11 10.94 -9.21
CA GLU A 220 -12.47 10.68 -10.51
C GLU A 220 -12.82 9.31 -11.09
N GLY A 221 -13.53 8.45 -10.33
CA GLY A 221 -13.86 7.09 -10.77
C GLY A 221 -12.63 6.21 -11.07
N LYS A 222 -11.49 6.53 -10.43
CA LYS A 222 -10.17 5.99 -10.71
C LYS A 222 -9.48 5.62 -9.40
N SER A 223 -9.64 4.37 -8.97
CA SER A 223 -9.12 3.85 -7.70
C SER A 223 -7.60 3.97 -7.58
N ILE A 224 -6.88 4.09 -8.70
CA ILE A 224 -5.43 4.32 -8.79
C ILE A 224 -4.97 5.58 -8.04
N TYR A 225 -5.81 6.63 -7.93
CA TYR A 225 -5.45 7.84 -7.17
C TYR A 225 -5.32 7.61 -5.65
N ARG A 226 -5.80 6.46 -5.14
CA ARG A 226 -5.49 6.03 -3.75
C ARG A 226 -3.99 5.85 -3.51
N LEU A 227 -3.22 5.58 -4.58
CA LEU A 227 -1.78 5.41 -4.54
C LEU A 227 -0.96 6.64 -4.90
N ALA A 228 -1.58 7.66 -5.51
CA ALA A 228 -0.86 8.83 -5.98
C ALA A 228 0.02 9.42 -4.88
N ASP A 229 1.22 9.88 -5.24
CA ASP A 229 2.00 10.75 -4.37
C ASP A 229 1.25 12.09 -4.28
N LEU A 230 0.96 12.52 -3.05
CA LEU A 230 0.24 13.75 -2.76
C LEU A 230 1.25 14.82 -2.35
N PHE A 231 1.31 15.91 -3.10
CA PHE A 231 2.13 17.07 -2.80
C PHE A 231 1.22 18.26 -2.45
N THR A 232 1.64 19.09 -1.50
CA THR A 232 0.81 20.21 -1.02
C THR A 232 0.59 21.29 -2.07
N ASP A 233 1.53 21.38 -3.01
CA ASP A 233 1.62 22.37 -4.08
C ASP A 233 2.67 21.89 -5.10
N VAL A 234 2.83 22.63 -6.20
CA VAL A 234 3.74 22.31 -7.30
C VAL A 234 5.23 22.45 -6.94
N THR A 235 5.55 23.15 -5.84
CA THR A 235 6.94 23.42 -5.42
C THR A 235 7.44 22.44 -4.37
N ALA A 236 6.58 21.56 -3.86
CA ALA A 236 6.95 20.60 -2.82
C ALA A 236 7.87 19.49 -3.36
N ASP A 237 9.03 19.32 -2.73
CA ASP A 237 10.03 18.31 -3.12
C ASP A 237 9.71 16.89 -2.64
N GLN A 238 8.78 16.74 -1.70
CA GLN A 238 8.48 15.47 -1.03
C GLN A 238 6.98 15.22 -0.91
N ALA A 239 6.58 13.99 -1.21
CA ALA A 239 5.21 13.54 -1.06
C ALA A 239 4.83 13.41 0.43
N ARG A 240 3.58 13.72 0.75
CA ARG A 240 3.01 13.56 2.08
C ARG A 240 2.82 12.07 2.41
N PRO A 241 3.28 11.60 3.58
CA PRO A 241 2.91 10.27 4.08
C PRO A 241 1.39 10.12 4.20
N SER A 242 0.87 8.92 3.92
CA SER A 242 -0.58 8.64 3.92
C SER A 242 -1.30 9.06 5.20
N ASP A 243 -0.67 8.85 6.36
CA ASP A 243 -1.28 9.14 7.67
C ASP A 243 -1.11 10.61 8.10
N SER A 244 -0.35 11.40 7.34
CA SER A 244 -0.12 12.82 7.66
C SER A 244 -1.37 13.66 7.37
N LEU A 245 -1.69 14.57 8.28
CA LEU A 245 -2.81 15.50 8.12
C LEU A 245 -2.52 16.48 6.98
N VAL A 246 -3.55 16.77 6.18
CA VAL A 246 -3.53 17.82 5.16
C VAL A 246 -4.10 19.08 5.78
N ASP A 247 -3.35 20.18 5.71
CA ASP A 247 -3.77 21.46 6.27
C ASP A 247 -4.92 22.07 5.46
N GLN A 248 -5.76 22.88 6.10
CA GLN A 248 -6.89 23.56 5.47
C GLN A 248 -6.47 24.58 4.41
N THR A 249 -5.20 24.98 4.41
CA THR A 249 -4.60 25.87 3.42
C THR A 249 -4.18 25.13 2.13
N CYS A 250 -4.02 23.81 2.18
CA CYS A 250 -3.68 23.02 1.01
C CYS A 250 -4.88 22.91 0.06
N GLY A 251 -4.69 23.22 -1.23
CA GLY A 251 -5.79 23.19 -2.18
C GLY A 251 -6.85 24.25 -1.93
N SER A 252 -6.54 25.35 -1.22
CA SER A 252 -7.53 26.38 -0.89
C SER A 252 -7.91 27.28 -2.05
N SER A 253 -7.14 27.27 -3.15
CA SER A 253 -7.39 28.06 -4.36
C SER A 253 -6.88 27.33 -5.61
N THR A 254 -7.35 27.78 -6.78
CA THR A 254 -6.89 27.30 -8.09
C THR A 254 -5.40 27.55 -8.33
N MET A 255 -4.84 28.61 -7.73
CA MET A 255 -3.42 28.94 -7.81
C MET A 255 -2.54 28.11 -6.87
N ASN A 256 -3.15 27.39 -5.92
CA ASN A 256 -2.43 26.53 -4.99
C ASN A 256 -3.14 25.17 -4.83
N PRO A 257 -3.26 24.37 -5.91
CA PRO A 257 -3.93 23.07 -5.84
C PRO A 257 -3.04 22.04 -5.13
N ILE A 258 -3.67 20.99 -4.61
CA ILE A 258 -2.95 19.77 -4.20
C ILE A 258 -2.57 18.99 -5.45
N MET A 259 -1.32 18.55 -5.57
CA MET A 259 -0.89 17.76 -6.73
C MET A 259 -1.03 16.27 -6.42
N PHE A 260 -1.66 15.54 -7.34
CA PHE A 260 -1.75 14.07 -7.32
C PHE A 260 -0.93 13.53 -8.47
N VAL A 261 0.18 12.88 -8.15
CA VAL A 261 1.08 12.29 -9.14
C VAL A 261 0.96 10.78 -9.06
N LEU A 262 0.43 10.17 -10.12
CA LEU A 262 0.31 8.71 -10.16
C LEU A 262 1.68 8.04 -10.06
N PRO A 263 1.78 6.87 -9.41
CA PRO A 263 3.03 6.14 -9.30
C PRO A 263 3.46 5.63 -10.69
N GLY A 264 4.27 6.43 -11.37
CA GLY A 264 4.60 6.21 -12.77
C GLY A 264 5.78 7.02 -13.26
N HIS A 265 6.82 7.17 -12.42
CA HIS A 265 8.24 7.31 -12.75
C HIS A 265 9.02 7.79 -11.51
N ARG A 266 9.35 6.90 -10.57
CA ARG A 266 10.55 7.06 -9.72
C ARG A 266 11.84 6.63 -10.44
N SER A 267 11.82 6.58 -11.77
CA SER A 267 13.02 6.37 -12.60
C SER A 267 12.90 7.10 -13.95
N GLY A 268 12.99 8.44 -13.98
CA GLY A 268 13.47 9.11 -15.20
C GLY A 268 12.51 9.99 -16.01
N VAL A 269 11.87 10.99 -15.40
CA VAL A 269 11.77 12.35 -15.99
C VAL A 269 12.09 13.41 -14.90
N TYR A 270 13.03 13.07 -14.01
CA TYR A 270 13.94 14.10 -13.48
C TYR A 270 14.87 14.43 -14.65
N ASN A 271 14.41 15.35 -15.48
CA ASN A 271 15.09 16.04 -16.58
C ASN A 271 16.58 15.60 -16.76
N ARG A 272 16.83 14.53 -17.53
CA ARG A 272 18.19 13.98 -17.80
C ARG A 272 19.13 15.03 -18.40
N SER A 273 18.56 16.08 -18.98
CA SER A 273 19.27 17.25 -19.51
C SER A 273 19.84 18.15 -18.41
N THR A 274 19.16 18.31 -17.28
CA THR A 274 19.58 19.26 -16.23
C THR A 274 20.52 18.65 -15.19
N GLN A 275 20.45 17.34 -14.93
CA GLN A 275 21.32 16.69 -13.94
C GLN A 275 22.73 16.37 -14.48
N ILE A 276 22.86 16.04 -15.78
CA ILE A 276 24.19 15.91 -16.43
C ILE A 276 24.87 17.28 -16.55
N ALA A 277 24.10 18.34 -16.82
CA ALA A 277 24.60 19.71 -16.81
C ALA A 277 24.98 20.20 -15.40
N ALA A 278 24.27 19.76 -14.36
CA ALA A 278 24.56 20.11 -12.97
C ALA A 278 25.77 19.36 -12.37
N LEU A 279 26.11 18.17 -12.87
CA LEU A 279 27.25 17.38 -12.39
C LEU A 279 28.52 17.59 -13.23
N HIS A 280 28.41 18.05 -14.48
CA HIS A 280 29.56 18.33 -15.35
C HIS A 280 29.33 19.60 -16.21
N PRO A 281 29.76 20.79 -15.77
CA PRO A 281 29.51 22.06 -16.48
C PRO A 281 30.22 22.21 -17.84
N ASN A 282 30.89 21.17 -18.36
CA ASN A 282 31.68 21.22 -19.61
C ASN A 282 31.23 20.21 -20.69
N VAL A 283 30.07 19.57 -20.56
CA VAL A 283 29.54 18.69 -21.62
C VAL A 283 28.50 19.44 -22.46
N ASN A 284 28.84 19.66 -23.73
CA ASN A 284 28.02 20.40 -24.69
C ASN A 284 26.84 19.50 -25.17
N PRO A 285 25.56 19.87 -24.95
CA PRO A 285 24.40 18.99 -25.18
C PRO A 285 24.14 18.66 -26.66
N SER A 286 24.82 19.32 -27.60
CA SER A 286 24.66 19.11 -29.04
C SER A 286 25.36 17.85 -29.59
N ASN A 287 26.17 17.15 -28.79
CA ASN A 287 26.82 15.89 -29.19
C ASN A 287 26.01 14.62 -28.82
N ILE A 288 24.78 14.75 -28.32
CA ILE A 288 23.90 13.62 -27.94
C ILE A 288 22.86 13.35 -29.05
N LEU A 289 23.29 13.27 -30.31
CA LEU A 289 22.50 12.72 -31.41
C LEU A 289 23.04 11.34 -31.76
N GLY A 290 22.67 10.40 -30.91
CA GLY A 290 22.97 8.98 -30.94
C GLY A 290 22.39 8.34 -29.69
N VAL A 291 21.05 8.31 -29.59
CA VAL A 291 20.34 7.85 -28.39
C VAL A 291 20.55 6.35 -28.20
N ASN A 292 21.62 5.97 -27.49
CA ASN A 292 21.70 4.64 -26.88
C ASN A 292 20.63 4.60 -25.79
N LYS A 293 19.54 3.85 -26.02
CA LYS A 293 18.46 3.69 -25.04
C LYS A 293 19.03 2.88 -23.86
N ALA A 294 19.24 3.54 -22.72
CA ALA A 294 19.67 2.88 -21.49
C ALA A 294 18.76 1.68 -21.16
N LEU A 295 19.34 0.57 -20.71
CA LEU A 295 18.60 -0.62 -20.25
C LEU A 295 17.61 -0.21 -19.14
N PRO A 296 16.33 -0.58 -19.20
CA PRO A 296 15.41 -0.33 -18.08
C PRO A 296 15.92 -0.99 -16.79
N GLU A 297 15.62 -0.39 -15.63
CA GLU A 297 15.85 -1.07 -14.35
C GLU A 297 14.82 -2.19 -14.17
N GLY A 298 15.19 -3.27 -13.48
CA GLY A 298 14.30 -4.39 -13.26
C GLY A 298 15.03 -5.68 -12.92
N ILE A 299 14.31 -6.79 -12.93
CA ILE A 299 14.84 -8.12 -12.68
C ILE A 299 15.06 -8.82 -14.01
N TYR A 300 16.26 -9.33 -14.23
CA TYR A 300 16.65 -9.92 -15.50
C TYR A 300 17.23 -11.32 -15.33
N SER A 301 16.92 -12.18 -16.29
CA SER A 301 17.79 -13.29 -16.65
C SER A 301 18.76 -12.83 -17.73
N VAL A 302 20.05 -13.14 -17.58
CA VAL A 302 21.12 -12.67 -18.47
C VAL A 302 21.71 -13.89 -19.20
N THR A 303 21.38 -14.05 -20.48
CA THR A 303 21.80 -15.18 -21.33
C THR A 303 22.95 -14.75 -22.22
N ASN A 304 23.95 -15.59 -22.46
CA ASN A 304 24.93 -15.30 -23.52
C ASN A 304 24.24 -15.28 -24.90
N SER A 305 24.67 -14.42 -25.82
CA SER A 305 24.03 -14.23 -27.14
C SER A 305 24.07 -15.48 -28.02
N ARG A 306 25.15 -16.28 -27.89
CA ARG A 306 25.44 -17.43 -28.75
C ARG A 306 25.16 -18.77 -28.07
N ARG A 307 25.28 -18.83 -26.74
CA ARG A 307 25.15 -20.05 -25.96
C ARG A 307 23.87 -20.02 -25.14
N SER A 308 23.16 -21.15 -25.07
CA SER A 308 21.95 -21.32 -24.25
C SER A 308 22.24 -21.45 -22.74
N VAL A 309 23.28 -20.77 -22.25
CA VAL A 309 23.64 -20.69 -20.83
C VAL A 309 23.38 -19.29 -20.29
N VAL A 310 23.04 -19.21 -19.02
CA VAL A 310 22.72 -17.98 -18.31
C VAL A 310 23.72 -17.70 -17.20
N MET A 311 23.84 -16.44 -16.83
CA MET A 311 24.63 -15.98 -15.71
C MET A 311 23.97 -16.39 -14.39
N GLU A 312 24.62 -17.28 -13.65
CA GLU A 312 24.20 -17.80 -12.37
C GLU A 312 25.16 -17.35 -11.27
N LEU A 313 24.64 -16.97 -10.10
CA LEU A 313 25.42 -17.00 -8.87
C LEU A 313 25.43 -18.45 -8.35
N ALA A 314 26.59 -19.09 -8.29
CA ALA A 314 26.72 -20.53 -8.09
C ALA A 314 25.82 -21.06 -6.95
N HIS A 315 24.81 -21.86 -7.34
CA HIS A 315 23.82 -22.46 -6.43
C HIS A 315 23.09 -21.46 -5.50
N GLY A 316 23.06 -20.18 -5.86
CA GLY A 316 22.46 -19.11 -5.07
C GLY A 316 23.15 -18.87 -3.73
N GLY A 317 24.45 -19.19 -3.62
CA GLY A 317 25.24 -18.98 -2.41
C GLY A 317 25.25 -17.52 -1.99
N SER A 318 25.03 -17.26 -0.70
CA SER A 318 25.04 -15.90 -0.13
C SER A 318 26.37 -15.54 0.55
N ALA A 319 27.38 -16.41 0.44
CA ALA A 319 28.70 -16.13 0.99
C ALA A 319 29.48 -15.23 0.04
N ASN A 320 30.23 -14.28 0.60
CA ASN A 320 31.19 -13.48 -0.16
C ASN A 320 32.16 -14.41 -0.91
N GLY A 321 32.40 -14.12 -2.20
CA GLY A 321 33.24 -14.94 -3.06
C GLY A 321 32.51 -16.10 -3.74
N THR A 322 31.19 -16.23 -3.58
CA THR A 322 30.41 -17.23 -4.33
C THR A 322 30.58 -16.97 -5.84
N PRO A 323 31.06 -17.93 -6.65
CA PRO A 323 31.37 -17.68 -8.06
C PRO A 323 30.15 -17.23 -8.87
N VAL A 324 30.37 -16.31 -9.81
CA VAL A 324 29.44 -16.08 -10.92
C VAL A 324 29.89 -16.97 -12.08
N GLN A 325 28.98 -17.80 -12.56
CA GLN A 325 29.27 -18.87 -13.52
C GLN A 325 28.19 -18.94 -14.59
N ALA A 326 28.50 -19.61 -15.69
CA ALA A 326 27.50 -19.95 -16.68
C ALA A 326 26.86 -21.31 -16.32
N TRP A 327 25.54 -21.36 -16.43
CA TRP A 327 24.77 -22.56 -16.16
C TRP A 327 23.65 -22.72 -17.19
N ALA A 328 23.21 -23.95 -17.42
CA ALA A 328 22.00 -24.19 -18.18
C ALA A 328 20.81 -23.44 -17.57
N ASN A 329 19.96 -22.84 -18.41
CA ASN A 329 18.78 -22.15 -17.90
C ASN A 329 17.86 -23.13 -17.16
N ALA A 330 17.59 -22.87 -15.87
CA ALA A 330 16.76 -23.73 -15.04
C ALA A 330 15.26 -23.68 -15.45
N GLY A 331 14.87 -22.62 -16.17
CA GLY A 331 13.48 -22.37 -16.53
C GLY A 331 12.71 -21.70 -15.39
N PRO A 332 11.63 -20.97 -15.70
CA PRO A 332 11.01 -20.04 -14.76
C PRO A 332 10.23 -20.71 -13.61
N ALA A 333 9.98 -22.02 -13.71
CA ALA A 333 9.27 -22.83 -12.71
C ALA A 333 10.19 -23.46 -11.65
N ASP A 334 11.50 -23.56 -11.94
CA ASP A 334 12.47 -24.20 -11.05
C ASP A 334 12.93 -23.21 -9.98
N MET A 335 13.05 -23.67 -8.73
CA MET A 335 13.61 -22.90 -7.62
C MET A 335 15.03 -22.38 -7.92
N ALA A 336 15.83 -23.16 -8.66
CA ALA A 336 17.18 -22.78 -9.06
C ALA A 336 17.20 -21.56 -9.99
N ASN A 337 16.07 -21.19 -10.60
CA ASN A 337 15.95 -19.97 -11.40
C ASN A 337 16.27 -18.71 -10.58
N LEU A 338 15.98 -18.69 -9.27
CA LEU A 338 16.32 -17.55 -8.41
C LEU A 338 17.83 -17.27 -8.36
N ASN A 339 18.67 -18.28 -8.60
CA ASN A 339 20.12 -18.15 -8.70
C ASN A 339 20.55 -17.46 -9.99
N GLN A 340 19.67 -17.43 -11.00
CA GLN A 340 19.89 -16.96 -12.37
C GLN A 340 19.17 -15.62 -12.65
N LEU A 341 18.58 -15.02 -11.60
CA LEU A 341 17.88 -13.74 -11.67
C LEU A 341 18.68 -12.65 -10.95
N TRP A 342 18.82 -11.51 -11.63
CA TRP A 342 19.57 -10.35 -11.17
C TRP A 342 18.67 -9.12 -11.15
N LEU A 343 18.54 -8.49 -9.99
CA LEU A 343 17.99 -7.14 -9.86
C LEU A 343 19.04 -6.15 -10.36
N VAL A 344 18.73 -5.48 -11.46
CA VAL A 344 19.58 -4.51 -12.16
C VAL A 344 19.05 -3.11 -11.92
N GLN A 345 19.83 -2.30 -11.20
CA GLN A 345 19.41 -0.96 -10.76
C GLN A 345 20.54 0.05 -10.92
N LEU A 346 20.17 1.29 -11.26
CA LEU A 346 21.10 2.41 -11.26
C LEU A 346 21.47 2.77 -9.81
N THR A 347 22.77 2.93 -9.60
CA THR A 347 23.36 3.48 -8.39
C THR A 347 23.32 5.01 -8.44
N SER A 348 23.58 5.66 -7.31
CA SER A 348 23.69 7.13 -7.23
C SER A 348 24.81 7.70 -8.11
N SER A 349 25.76 6.87 -8.54
CA SER A 349 26.87 7.24 -9.42
C SER A 349 26.52 7.15 -10.91
N GLY A 350 25.30 6.72 -11.26
CA GLY A 350 24.83 6.60 -12.65
C GLY A 350 25.19 5.30 -13.37
N TYR A 351 25.82 4.34 -12.67
CA TYR A 351 26.14 3.00 -13.18
C TYR A 351 25.17 1.95 -12.64
N TYR A 352 25.03 0.82 -13.33
CA TYR A 352 24.21 -0.29 -12.86
C TYR A 352 24.91 -1.10 -11.77
N SER A 353 24.13 -1.63 -10.86
CA SER A 353 24.50 -2.72 -9.97
C SER A 353 23.65 -3.95 -10.31
N PHE A 354 24.19 -5.14 -10.07
CA PHE A 354 23.52 -6.41 -10.34
C PHE A 354 23.47 -7.18 -9.02
N ARG A 355 22.29 -7.34 -8.42
CA ARG A 355 22.10 -8.09 -7.17
C ARG A 355 21.36 -9.39 -7.43
N ASN A 356 21.93 -10.51 -7.00
CA ASN A 356 21.30 -11.81 -7.20
C ASN A 356 20.08 -11.98 -6.29
N LEU A 357 18.96 -12.49 -6.81
CA LEU A 357 17.73 -12.67 -6.02
C LEU A 357 17.89 -13.68 -4.89
N ARG A 358 18.48 -14.86 -5.16
CA ARG A 358 18.67 -15.92 -4.15
C ARG A 358 19.75 -15.58 -3.14
N GLY A 359 20.93 -15.17 -3.62
CA GLY A 359 22.10 -14.93 -2.78
C GLY A 359 22.05 -13.60 -2.04
N GLY A 360 21.37 -12.59 -2.59
CA GLY A 360 21.29 -11.25 -2.03
C GLY A 360 22.58 -10.43 -2.19
N THR A 361 23.65 -11.02 -2.74
CA THR A 361 24.94 -10.38 -2.99
C THR A 361 24.99 -9.73 -4.37
N TYR A 362 25.91 -8.78 -4.53
CA TYR A 362 26.15 -8.03 -5.75
C TYR A 362 27.22 -8.70 -6.62
N MET A 363 27.04 -8.65 -7.94
CA MET A 363 28.06 -9.07 -8.90
C MET A 363 29.27 -8.14 -8.79
N GLU A 364 30.41 -8.73 -8.50
CA GLU A 364 31.68 -8.05 -8.31
C GLU A 364 32.75 -8.64 -9.23
N LEU A 365 33.53 -7.76 -9.86
CA LEU A 365 34.82 -8.13 -10.45
C LEU A 365 35.88 -8.08 -9.34
N CYS A 366 36.60 -9.19 -9.12
CA CYS A 366 37.54 -9.33 -8.01
C CYS A 366 38.49 -8.11 -7.88
N GLY A 367 38.28 -7.30 -6.84
CA GLY A 367 39.03 -6.05 -6.58
C GLY A 367 38.97 -4.99 -7.69
N GLY A 368 38.21 -5.22 -8.75
CA GLY A 368 38.23 -4.45 -10.00
C GLY A 368 39.56 -4.55 -10.76
N ASN A 369 40.19 -5.73 -10.74
CA ASN A 369 41.42 -5.99 -11.49
C ASN A 369 41.13 -6.02 -13.00
N SER A 370 41.98 -5.35 -13.80
CA SER A 370 41.86 -5.28 -15.26
C SER A 370 42.61 -6.39 -16.00
N ALA A 371 43.24 -7.32 -15.30
CA ALA A 371 43.85 -8.49 -15.92
C ALA A 371 42.79 -9.39 -16.57
N ASN A 372 43.13 -9.97 -17.71
CA ASN A 372 42.29 -10.99 -18.34
C ASN A 372 42.10 -12.18 -17.38
N HIS A 373 40.93 -12.80 -17.45
CA HIS A 373 40.54 -13.93 -16.58
C HIS A 373 40.37 -13.55 -15.10
N THR A 374 40.14 -12.26 -14.80
CA THR A 374 39.81 -11.84 -13.44
C THR A 374 38.46 -12.45 -13.02
N GLU A 375 38.43 -13.06 -11.84
CA GLU A 375 37.25 -13.76 -11.34
C GLU A 375 36.07 -12.82 -11.05
N MET A 376 34.86 -13.36 -11.26
CA MET A 376 33.60 -12.72 -10.94
C MET A 376 32.90 -13.48 -9.82
N PHE A 377 32.40 -12.79 -8.80
CA PHE A 377 31.71 -13.41 -7.69
C PHE A 377 30.61 -12.54 -7.11
N GLY A 378 29.74 -13.14 -6.31
CA GLY A 378 28.84 -12.45 -5.41
C GLY A 378 29.58 -11.94 -4.18
N TYR A 379 29.40 -10.66 -3.85
CA TYR A 379 29.89 -10.07 -2.62
C TYR A 379 28.83 -9.14 -2.01
N GLU A 380 28.81 -8.98 -0.70
CA GLU A 380 27.96 -7.96 -0.05
C GLU A 380 28.24 -6.55 -0.59
N SER A 381 27.31 -5.62 -0.41
CA SER A 381 27.51 -4.24 -0.87
C SER A 381 28.69 -3.60 -0.16
N GLN A 382 29.71 -3.18 -0.93
CA GLN A 382 30.91 -2.54 -0.38
C GLN A 382 30.69 -1.10 0.12
N GLY A 383 29.47 -0.57 -0.02
CA GLY A 383 29.04 0.75 0.46
C GLY A 383 28.83 0.87 1.98
N LEU A 384 29.09 -0.19 2.76
CA LEU A 384 28.98 -0.17 4.23
C LEU A 384 30.33 -0.24 4.96
N ASN A 385 31.42 -0.63 4.27
CA ASN A 385 32.75 -0.88 4.87
C ASN A 385 33.89 -0.05 4.24
N GLY A 386 33.60 1.06 3.56
CA GLY A 386 34.62 2.01 3.09
C GLY A 386 35.41 1.59 1.84
N GLY A 387 34.99 0.54 1.13
CA GLY A 387 35.50 0.20 -0.21
C GLY A 387 34.84 1.07 -1.30
N THR A 388 35.50 1.23 -2.47
CA THR A 388 34.84 1.84 -3.63
C THR A 388 33.91 0.83 -4.29
N SER A 389 32.63 1.19 -4.52
CA SER A 389 31.65 0.34 -5.23
C SER A 389 31.96 0.16 -6.71
N ALA A 390 33.00 0.80 -7.25
CA ALA A 390 33.29 0.84 -8.67
C ALA A 390 33.58 -0.53 -9.29
N ASN A 391 33.98 -1.53 -8.50
CA ASN A 391 34.13 -2.92 -8.95
C ASN A 391 32.81 -3.73 -8.92
N GLN A 392 31.76 -3.20 -8.30
CA GLN A 392 30.37 -3.70 -8.31
C GLN A 392 29.45 -2.84 -9.20
N GLU A 393 30.01 -1.85 -9.89
CA GLU A 393 29.30 -0.93 -10.77
C GLU A 393 29.64 -1.21 -12.24
N TRP A 394 28.62 -1.14 -13.07
CA TRP A 394 28.64 -1.67 -14.42
C TRP A 394 28.00 -0.70 -15.41
N GLU A 395 28.63 -0.53 -16.55
CA GLU A 395 28.03 0.09 -17.71
C GLU A 395 27.46 -1.00 -18.61
N VAL A 396 26.20 -0.82 -19.04
CA VAL A 396 25.52 -1.74 -19.95
C VAL A 396 25.41 -1.07 -21.31
N ILE A 397 26.14 -1.60 -22.29
CA ILE A 397 26.37 -0.96 -23.59
C ILE A 397 25.70 -1.80 -24.66
N GLN A 398 24.80 -1.20 -25.45
CA GLN A 398 24.16 -1.90 -26.56
C GLN A 398 25.19 -2.20 -27.67
N ALA A 399 25.24 -3.44 -28.14
CA ALA A 399 26.15 -3.89 -29.20
C ALA A 399 25.55 -5.09 -29.95
N GLU A 400 25.56 -5.05 -31.30
CA GLU A 400 25.12 -6.17 -32.16
C GLU A 400 23.70 -6.71 -31.84
N GLY A 401 22.78 -5.83 -31.41
CA GLY A 401 21.43 -6.23 -31.00
C GLY A 401 21.33 -6.90 -29.62
N PHE A 402 22.45 -6.99 -28.90
CA PHE A 402 22.61 -7.47 -27.53
C PHE A 402 23.24 -6.38 -26.66
N TYR A 403 23.84 -6.76 -25.54
CA TYR A 403 24.55 -5.86 -24.63
C TYR A 403 25.92 -6.40 -24.22
N LYS A 404 26.90 -5.51 -24.08
CA LYS A 404 28.13 -5.74 -23.33
C LYS A 404 27.97 -5.18 -21.92
N ILE A 405 28.64 -5.78 -20.94
CA ILE A 405 28.64 -5.33 -19.55
C ILE A 405 30.07 -4.98 -19.19
N ARG A 406 30.37 -3.69 -18.98
CA ARG A 406 31.72 -3.18 -18.69
C ARG A 406 31.83 -2.77 -17.24
N ASN A 407 32.85 -3.23 -16.54
CA ASN A 407 33.11 -2.83 -15.16
C ASN A 407 33.60 -1.37 -15.09
N ARG A 408 33.04 -0.57 -14.19
CA ARG A 408 33.41 0.85 -14.04
C ARG A 408 34.87 1.03 -13.65
N LYS A 409 35.39 0.18 -12.75
CA LYS A 409 36.76 0.32 -12.23
C LYS A 409 37.82 -0.17 -13.21
N SER A 410 37.67 -1.39 -13.74
CA SER A 410 38.71 -2.01 -14.57
C SER A 410 38.62 -1.66 -16.05
N GLN A 411 37.45 -1.19 -16.52
CA GLN A 411 37.11 -1.01 -17.93
C GLN A 411 37.14 -2.31 -18.76
N THR A 412 37.17 -3.47 -18.12
CA THR A 412 37.05 -4.80 -18.75
C THR A 412 35.59 -5.25 -18.84
N TYR A 413 35.32 -6.22 -19.69
CA TYR A 413 33.97 -6.71 -19.98
C TYR A 413 33.70 -8.06 -19.32
N VAL A 414 32.43 -8.30 -19.00
CA VAL A 414 31.95 -9.62 -18.58
C VAL A 414 31.99 -10.55 -19.80
N ASN A 415 32.78 -11.61 -19.68
CA ASN A 415 33.09 -12.55 -20.75
C ASN A 415 32.80 -13.99 -20.31
N LEU A 416 32.20 -14.78 -21.20
CA LEU A 416 32.03 -16.21 -21.06
C LEU A 416 33.30 -16.94 -21.52
N SER A 417 34.05 -17.52 -20.57
CA SER A 417 35.38 -18.07 -20.86
C SER A 417 35.40 -19.06 -22.03
N GLY A 418 36.08 -18.67 -23.11
CA GLY A 418 36.24 -19.46 -24.34
C GLY A 418 34.91 -19.82 -25.03
N GLY A 419 33.83 -19.11 -24.71
CA GLY A 419 32.48 -19.40 -25.19
C GLY A 419 31.99 -20.78 -24.77
N GLY A 420 32.40 -21.30 -23.61
CA GLY A 420 31.99 -22.61 -23.10
C GLY A 420 30.49 -22.67 -22.73
N SER A 421 29.88 -23.85 -22.88
CA SER A 421 28.45 -24.07 -22.57
C SER A 421 28.20 -25.13 -21.49
N SER A 422 29.25 -25.61 -20.85
CA SER A 422 29.14 -26.55 -19.73
C SER A 422 28.71 -25.81 -18.46
N ASN A 423 27.93 -26.47 -17.62
CA ASN A 423 27.60 -25.95 -16.29
C ASN A 423 28.88 -25.67 -15.49
N GLY A 424 28.96 -24.49 -14.90
CA GLY A 424 30.15 -24.04 -14.17
C GLY A 424 31.24 -23.43 -15.06
N THR A 425 31.00 -23.23 -16.36
CA THR A 425 31.94 -22.46 -17.21
C THR A 425 32.12 -21.06 -16.58
N GLN A 426 33.37 -20.65 -16.43
CA GLN A 426 33.70 -19.40 -15.77
C GLN A 426 33.13 -18.19 -16.52
N ILE A 427 32.52 -17.28 -15.78
CA ILE A 427 32.26 -15.91 -16.21
C ILE A 427 33.35 -15.03 -15.58
N MET A 428 34.02 -14.21 -16.37
CA MET A 428 35.23 -13.50 -15.98
C MET A 428 35.29 -12.09 -16.55
N GLY A 429 36.17 -11.26 -15.99
CA GLY A 429 36.59 -10.01 -16.61
C GLY A 429 37.61 -10.27 -17.73
N PHE A 430 37.40 -9.66 -18.89
CA PHE A 430 38.29 -9.77 -20.03
C PHE A 430 38.39 -8.45 -20.81
N ALA A 431 39.53 -8.23 -21.47
CA ALA A 431 39.72 -7.06 -22.34
C ALA A 431 38.75 -7.10 -23.54
N ASP A 432 38.46 -5.93 -24.12
CA ASP A 432 37.52 -5.81 -25.25
C ASP A 432 37.85 -6.77 -26.40
N THR A 433 36.88 -7.63 -26.77
CA THR A 433 37.03 -8.60 -27.88
C THR A 433 36.28 -8.18 -29.16
N THR A 434 35.79 -6.94 -29.24
CA THR A 434 35.06 -6.44 -30.42
C THR A 434 35.88 -6.59 -31.70
N GLY A 435 35.27 -7.14 -32.76
CA GLY A 435 35.93 -7.41 -34.04
C GLY A 435 36.85 -8.63 -34.05
N THR A 436 36.88 -9.42 -32.97
CA THR A 436 37.65 -10.67 -32.88
C THR A 436 36.72 -11.90 -32.92
N SER A 437 37.28 -13.10 -33.06
CA SER A 437 36.49 -14.34 -33.00
C SER A 437 35.83 -14.60 -31.64
N GLY A 438 36.26 -13.89 -30.58
CA GLY A 438 35.72 -14.00 -29.22
C GLY A 438 34.61 -13.00 -28.89
N GLU A 439 34.21 -12.12 -29.80
CA GLU A 439 33.24 -11.05 -29.53
C GLU A 439 31.92 -11.56 -28.93
N GLN A 440 31.44 -12.70 -29.41
CA GLN A 440 30.18 -13.32 -28.95
C GLN A 440 30.24 -13.80 -27.49
N ASP A 441 31.43 -13.94 -26.92
CA ASP A 441 31.60 -14.34 -25.52
C ASP A 441 31.30 -13.17 -24.57
N GLU A 442 31.27 -11.94 -25.07
CA GLU A 442 30.96 -10.70 -24.31
C GLU A 442 29.57 -10.12 -24.58
N LEU A 443 28.79 -10.77 -25.46
CA LEU A 443 27.45 -10.33 -25.82
C LEU A 443 26.40 -11.07 -24.99
N TRP A 444 25.53 -10.30 -24.36
CA TRP A 444 24.53 -10.78 -23.41
C TRP A 444 23.12 -10.30 -23.78
N LYS A 445 22.17 -11.21 -23.77
CA LYS A 445 20.74 -10.95 -23.88
C LYS A 445 20.14 -10.78 -22.49
N PHE A 446 19.49 -9.64 -22.28
CA PHE A 446 18.72 -9.36 -21.08
C PHE A 446 17.25 -9.71 -21.32
N THR A 447 16.72 -10.65 -20.53
CA THR A 447 15.30 -11.02 -20.56
C THR A 447 14.65 -10.50 -19.29
N LEU A 448 13.79 -9.49 -19.41
CA LEU A 448 13.08 -8.87 -18.28
C LEU A 448 12.11 -9.88 -17.63
N ARG A 449 12.09 -9.92 -16.30
CA ARG A 449 11.30 -10.82 -15.45
C ARG A 449 10.56 -10.09 -14.33
N SER A 450 10.46 -8.77 -14.44
CA SER A 450 9.69 -7.94 -13.53
C SER A 450 8.80 -6.97 -14.29
N VAL A 451 7.82 -6.46 -13.56
CA VAL A 451 7.02 -5.30 -13.94
C VAL A 451 7.17 -4.21 -12.90
N THR A 452 6.93 -2.96 -13.29
CA THR A 452 6.82 -1.84 -12.38
C THR A 452 5.40 -1.75 -11.82
N LEU A 453 5.22 -0.92 -10.78
CA LEU A 453 3.88 -0.59 -10.30
C LEU A 453 3.01 0.01 -11.43
N SER A 454 3.60 0.86 -12.28
CA SER A 454 2.87 1.46 -13.41
C SER A 454 2.35 0.40 -14.37
N ASP A 455 3.15 -0.61 -14.70
CA ASP A 455 2.73 -1.67 -15.62
C ASP A 455 1.58 -2.50 -15.03
N VAL A 456 1.66 -2.79 -13.72
CA VAL A 456 0.58 -3.48 -13.00
C VAL A 456 -0.69 -2.65 -13.04
N LEU A 457 -0.58 -1.34 -12.77
CA LEU A 457 -1.70 -0.41 -12.77
C LEU A 457 -2.33 -0.25 -14.14
N THR A 458 -1.53 -0.07 -15.20
CA THR A 458 -2.03 0.00 -16.58
C THR A 458 -2.77 -1.27 -16.96
N ALA A 459 -2.25 -2.45 -16.61
CA ALA A 459 -2.96 -3.70 -16.90
C ALA A 459 -4.29 -3.84 -16.14
N LEU A 460 -4.39 -3.28 -14.93
CA LEU A 460 -5.63 -3.27 -14.15
C LEU A 460 -6.65 -2.28 -14.71
N GLU A 461 -6.21 -1.17 -15.30
CA GLU A 461 -7.06 -0.20 -16.00
C GLU A 461 -7.54 -0.73 -17.36
N GLU A 462 -6.66 -1.38 -18.12
CA GLU A 462 -6.97 -1.99 -19.42
C GLU A 462 -7.76 -3.30 -19.29
N SER A 463 -7.75 -3.90 -18.10
CA SER A 463 -8.56 -5.07 -17.79
C SER A 463 -10.05 -4.75 -18.00
N LYS A 464 -10.76 -5.69 -18.63
CA LYS A 464 -12.22 -5.61 -18.82
C LYS A 464 -13.01 -5.66 -17.50
N HIS A 465 -12.34 -6.00 -16.39
CA HIS A 465 -12.90 -6.09 -15.04
C HIS A 465 -12.70 -4.77 -14.28
N ARG A 466 -13.75 -4.31 -13.58
CA ARG A 466 -13.66 -3.14 -12.71
C ARG A 466 -13.15 -3.51 -11.32
N PHE A 467 -12.06 -2.87 -10.92
CA PHE A 467 -11.45 -2.99 -9.59
C PHE A 467 -11.83 -1.78 -8.72
N ASP A 468 -13.10 -1.73 -8.31
CA ASP A 468 -13.63 -0.56 -7.59
C ASP A 468 -12.95 -0.39 -6.21
N ASP A 469 -12.61 -1.49 -5.53
CA ASP A 469 -12.00 -1.47 -4.19
C ASP A 469 -10.72 -2.30 -4.07
N MET A 470 -9.72 -1.94 -4.87
CA MET A 470 -8.40 -2.56 -4.79
C MET A 470 -7.49 -1.81 -3.80
N LEU A 471 -7.04 -2.51 -2.76
CA LEU A 471 -6.01 -2.02 -1.86
C LEU A 471 -4.65 -2.37 -2.47
N ILE A 472 -3.70 -1.43 -2.45
CA ILE A 472 -2.38 -1.65 -3.00
C ILE A 472 -1.38 -1.25 -1.92
N VAL A 473 -0.64 -2.23 -1.38
CA VAL A 473 0.18 -2.06 -0.16
C VAL A 473 1.68 -2.09 -0.46
N SER A 474 2.08 -2.29 -1.70
CA SER A 474 3.50 -2.30 -2.04
C SER A 474 4.05 -0.89 -2.31
N LYS A 475 5.20 -0.60 -1.69
CA LYS A 475 6.05 0.58 -1.99
C LYS A 475 7.20 0.22 -2.92
N ASP A 476 7.28 -1.03 -3.37
CA ASP A 476 8.44 -1.53 -4.10
C ASP A 476 8.40 -1.08 -5.56
N ARG A 477 9.60 -0.84 -6.10
CA ARG A 477 9.77 -0.34 -7.48
C ARG A 477 9.53 -1.43 -8.53
N PHE A 478 9.79 -2.69 -8.17
CA PHE A 478 9.75 -3.82 -9.09
C PHE A 478 9.04 -5.01 -8.46
N PHE A 479 8.15 -5.60 -9.23
CA PHE A 479 7.48 -6.85 -8.88
C PHE A 479 8.09 -7.98 -9.72
N TYR A 480 8.71 -8.95 -9.06
CA TYR A 480 9.07 -10.21 -9.72
C TYR A 480 7.78 -10.93 -10.13
N ILE A 481 7.72 -11.38 -11.38
CA ILE A 481 6.59 -12.15 -11.89
C ILE A 481 6.89 -13.63 -11.72
N PRO A 482 6.29 -14.32 -10.73
CA PRO A 482 6.45 -15.75 -10.59
C PRO A 482 5.75 -16.47 -11.75
N ASP A 483 6.39 -17.52 -12.25
CA ASP A 483 5.75 -18.39 -13.23
C ASP A 483 4.54 -19.10 -12.63
N ARG A 484 3.53 -19.40 -13.46
CA ARG A 484 2.38 -20.18 -13.03
C ARG A 484 2.78 -21.51 -12.40
N ALA A 485 3.74 -22.22 -12.98
CA ALA A 485 4.18 -23.50 -12.43
C ALA A 485 4.91 -23.33 -11.09
N LEU A 486 5.62 -22.22 -10.89
CA LEU A 486 6.17 -21.86 -9.58
C LEU A 486 5.06 -21.62 -8.56
N LEU A 487 4.04 -20.81 -8.90
CA LEU A 487 2.88 -20.60 -8.02
C LEU A 487 2.14 -21.91 -7.71
N ALA A 488 1.98 -22.80 -8.70
CA ALA A 488 1.37 -24.11 -8.49
C ALA A 488 2.21 -25.00 -7.55
N ASN A 489 3.55 -24.93 -7.63
CA ASN A 489 4.43 -25.62 -6.70
C ASN A 489 4.28 -25.07 -5.28
N ILE A 490 4.30 -23.73 -5.11
CA ILE A 490 4.07 -23.09 -3.80
C ILE A 490 2.71 -23.53 -3.22
N TRP A 491 1.66 -23.52 -4.03
CA TRP A 491 0.33 -23.93 -3.61
C TRP A 491 0.31 -25.39 -3.15
N ARG A 492 0.91 -26.29 -3.93
CA ARG A 492 0.96 -27.73 -3.63
C ARG A 492 1.76 -28.04 -2.38
N ASP A 493 2.86 -27.32 -2.17
CA ASP A 493 3.78 -27.54 -1.06
C ASP A 493 3.29 -26.83 0.22
N SER A 494 2.28 -25.97 0.11
CA SER A 494 1.63 -25.31 1.25
C SER A 494 0.77 -26.27 2.08
N SER A 495 0.50 -25.87 3.33
CA SER A 495 -0.43 -26.61 4.20
C SER A 495 -1.91 -26.42 3.82
N LEU A 496 -2.22 -25.51 2.89
CA LEU A 496 -3.59 -25.10 2.54
C LEU A 496 -4.44 -26.27 2.02
N VAL A 497 -3.85 -27.21 1.28
CA VAL A 497 -4.55 -28.40 0.76
C VAL A 497 -5.11 -29.26 1.89
N SER A 498 -4.38 -29.37 3.00
CA SER A 498 -4.82 -30.13 4.17
C SER A 498 -5.88 -29.38 4.97
N GLN A 499 -5.76 -28.05 5.08
CA GLN A 499 -6.72 -27.18 5.77
C GLN A 499 -8.07 -27.09 5.02
N LEU A 500 -8.03 -27.07 3.68
CA LEU A 500 -9.19 -27.22 2.80
C LEU A 500 -9.98 -28.50 3.07
N ARG A 501 -9.29 -29.64 3.20
CA ARG A 501 -9.94 -30.95 3.47
C ARG A 501 -10.57 -31.04 4.85
N ASN A 502 -10.07 -30.27 5.81
CA ASN A 502 -10.57 -30.23 7.19
C ASN A 502 -11.66 -29.16 7.39
N SER A 503 -12.13 -28.52 6.30
CA SER A 503 -13.15 -27.45 6.34
C SER A 503 -12.78 -26.29 7.27
N VAL A 504 -11.49 -25.97 7.38
CA VAL A 504 -11.01 -24.84 8.20
C VAL A 504 -11.43 -23.50 7.59
N PHE A 505 -11.55 -23.45 6.26
CA PHE A 505 -11.98 -22.26 5.53
C PHE A 505 -13.49 -22.27 5.32
N SER A 506 -14.12 -21.16 5.68
CA SER A 506 -15.57 -20.98 5.59
C SER A 506 -16.03 -20.50 4.20
N ASP A 507 -15.14 -19.83 3.45
CA ASP A 507 -15.39 -19.37 2.08
C ASP A 507 -14.11 -19.31 1.20
N GLN A 508 -14.29 -18.97 -0.09
CA GLN A 508 -13.19 -18.84 -1.05
C GLN A 508 -12.33 -17.58 -0.84
N ALA A 509 -12.83 -16.56 -0.15
CA ALA A 509 -12.08 -15.33 0.11
C ALA A 509 -10.94 -15.60 1.11
N GLU A 510 -11.19 -16.38 2.16
CA GLU A 510 -10.14 -16.78 3.11
C GLU A 510 -9.00 -17.55 2.41
N LEU A 511 -9.32 -18.37 1.41
CA LEU A 511 -8.33 -19.15 0.66
C LEU A 511 -7.41 -18.30 -0.21
N VAL A 512 -7.93 -17.33 -0.95
CA VAL A 512 -7.10 -16.47 -1.81
C VAL A 512 -6.17 -15.59 -0.97
N LEU A 513 -6.61 -15.17 0.22
CA LEU A 513 -5.78 -14.47 1.20
C LEU A 513 -4.69 -15.39 1.75
N ALA A 514 -5.05 -16.59 2.18
CA ALA A 514 -4.11 -17.56 2.74
C ALA A 514 -3.05 -17.95 1.71
N PHE A 515 -3.43 -18.13 0.44
CA PHE A 515 -2.47 -18.42 -0.62
C PHE A 515 -1.51 -17.25 -0.89
N LYS A 516 -2.00 -16.01 -0.91
CA LYS A 516 -1.09 -14.84 -1.01
C LYS A 516 -0.10 -14.80 0.16
N ALA A 517 -0.54 -15.11 1.37
CA ALA A 517 0.34 -15.17 2.54
C ALA A 517 1.41 -16.26 2.41
N GLU A 518 1.05 -17.44 1.89
CA GLU A 518 2.01 -18.51 1.59
C GLU A 518 3.03 -18.10 0.52
N VAL A 519 2.58 -17.40 -0.53
CA VAL A 519 3.48 -16.87 -1.58
C VAL A 519 4.47 -15.86 -0.99
N VAL A 520 4.03 -14.97 -0.09
CA VAL A 520 4.90 -14.03 0.62
C VAL A 520 5.87 -14.75 1.56
N SER A 521 5.39 -15.75 2.32
CA SER A 521 6.21 -16.57 3.22
C SER A 521 7.29 -17.32 2.44
N TRP A 522 6.92 -17.93 1.32
CA TRP A 522 7.86 -18.57 0.41
C TRP A 522 8.90 -17.57 -0.11
N ALA A 523 8.50 -16.38 -0.54
CA ALA A 523 9.42 -15.37 -1.04
C ALA A 523 10.44 -14.96 0.05
N ALA A 524 9.97 -14.70 1.28
CA ALA A 524 10.83 -14.33 2.40
C ALA A 524 11.87 -15.41 2.76
N GLN A 525 11.54 -16.69 2.56
CA GLN A 525 12.46 -17.79 2.80
C GLN A 525 13.46 -18.00 1.65
N ASN A 526 13.10 -17.59 0.44
CA ASN A 526 13.82 -17.99 -0.77
C ASN A 526 14.52 -16.86 -1.52
N ILE A 527 14.19 -15.59 -1.25
CA ILE A 527 14.76 -14.40 -1.88
C ILE A 527 15.46 -13.58 -0.80
N LYS A 528 16.74 -13.28 -1.00
CA LYS A 528 17.57 -12.47 -0.09
C LYS A 528 17.84 -11.05 -0.60
N ALA A 529 17.51 -10.77 -1.87
CA ALA A 529 17.50 -9.39 -2.37
C ALA A 529 16.34 -8.62 -1.73
N ASP A 530 16.59 -7.37 -1.35
CA ASP A 530 15.56 -6.45 -0.85
C ASP A 530 15.02 -5.55 -1.98
N ASN A 531 14.03 -4.71 -1.65
CA ASN A 531 13.36 -3.79 -2.59
C ASN A 531 12.71 -4.49 -3.80
N ILE A 532 12.25 -5.73 -3.59
CA ILE A 532 11.51 -6.54 -4.56
C ILE A 532 10.25 -7.06 -3.88
N SER A 533 9.12 -6.89 -4.56
CA SER A 533 7.87 -7.58 -4.24
C SER A 533 7.67 -8.77 -5.18
N LEU A 534 6.97 -9.80 -4.72
CA LEU A 534 6.50 -10.88 -5.59
C LEU A 534 5.06 -10.56 -6.04
N LEU A 535 4.80 -10.56 -7.34
CA LEU A 535 3.45 -10.30 -7.83
C LEU A 535 2.55 -11.54 -7.61
N CYS A 536 1.63 -11.42 -6.67
CA CYS A 536 0.53 -12.36 -6.49
C CYS A 536 -0.63 -11.60 -5.87
N GLY A 537 -1.53 -11.12 -6.70
CA GLY A 537 -2.74 -10.45 -6.26
C GLY A 537 -3.86 -11.42 -5.95
N PHE A 538 -4.95 -10.91 -5.41
CA PHE A 538 -6.24 -11.58 -5.41
C PHE A 538 -7.37 -10.60 -5.71
N ILE A 539 -8.49 -11.17 -6.16
CA ILE A 539 -9.74 -10.48 -6.38
C ILE A 539 -10.87 -11.30 -5.76
N CYS A 540 -11.77 -10.59 -5.10
CA CYS A 540 -13.01 -11.09 -4.51
C CYS A 540 -14.16 -10.28 -5.13
N PRO A 541 -14.92 -10.87 -6.06
CA PRO A 541 -16.05 -10.19 -6.67
C PRO A 541 -17.22 -10.06 -5.69
N GLU A 542 -18.04 -9.03 -5.86
CA GLU A 542 -19.35 -8.97 -5.21
C GLU A 542 -20.34 -9.91 -5.92
N GLY A 543 -21.04 -10.76 -5.15
CA GLY A 543 -22.06 -11.68 -5.67
C GLY A 543 -21.64 -13.16 -5.63
N ASN A 544 -22.13 -13.97 -6.57
CA ASN A 544 -21.90 -15.43 -6.63
C ASN A 544 -20.63 -15.83 -7.42
N SER A 545 -19.80 -14.87 -7.79
CA SER A 545 -18.58 -15.12 -8.56
C SER A 545 -17.46 -15.63 -7.64
N GLU A 546 -16.58 -16.49 -8.16
CA GLU A 546 -15.51 -17.12 -7.38
C GLU A 546 -14.36 -16.15 -7.11
N ALA A 547 -13.80 -16.17 -5.90
CA ALA A 547 -12.58 -15.42 -5.59
C ALA A 547 -11.37 -16.10 -6.25
N CYS A 548 -10.42 -15.32 -6.76
CA CYS A 548 -9.21 -15.87 -7.37
C CYS A 548 -7.95 -15.07 -7.08
N ASN A 549 -6.80 -15.74 -7.15
CA ASN A 549 -5.50 -15.09 -7.18
C ASN A 549 -5.15 -14.68 -8.61
N TRP A 550 -4.24 -13.75 -8.79
CA TRP A 550 -3.78 -13.36 -10.11
C TRP A 550 -2.31 -12.96 -10.16
N THR A 551 -1.71 -13.11 -11.35
CA THR A 551 -0.35 -12.67 -11.70
C THR A 551 -0.34 -12.22 -13.16
N PHE A 552 0.82 -11.98 -13.77
CA PHE A 552 0.96 -11.81 -15.22
C PHE A 552 1.33 -13.12 -15.92
N ASN A 553 0.99 -13.21 -17.20
CA ASN A 553 1.60 -14.19 -18.10
C ASN A 553 3.12 -13.96 -18.26
N GLN A 554 3.83 -14.93 -18.86
CA GLN A 554 5.27 -14.86 -19.07
C GLN A 554 5.70 -13.69 -19.97
N GLU A 555 4.82 -13.20 -20.85
CA GLU A 555 5.06 -12.05 -21.72
C GLU A 555 4.75 -10.69 -21.05
N HIS A 556 4.26 -10.71 -19.80
CA HIS A 556 3.87 -9.52 -19.03
C HIS A 556 2.79 -8.66 -19.71
N SER A 557 2.00 -9.27 -20.61
CA SER A 557 1.03 -8.59 -21.46
C SER A 557 -0.42 -8.77 -21.03
N CYS A 558 -0.72 -9.74 -20.16
CA CYS A 558 -2.06 -9.93 -19.64
C CYS A 558 -2.09 -10.55 -18.25
N MET A 559 -3.13 -10.19 -17.48
CA MET A 559 -3.41 -10.80 -16.19
C MET A 559 -3.82 -12.27 -16.37
N LEU A 560 -3.26 -13.12 -15.53
CA LEU A 560 -3.58 -14.54 -15.42
C LEU A 560 -4.24 -14.78 -14.07
N PHE A 561 -5.51 -15.19 -14.09
CA PHE A 561 -6.28 -15.54 -12.90
C PHE A 561 -6.12 -17.03 -12.56
N LEU A 562 -5.99 -17.34 -11.27
CA LEU A 562 -5.68 -18.65 -10.72
C LEU A 562 -6.69 -19.03 -9.65
N SER A 563 -7.24 -20.24 -9.78
CA SER A 563 -8.16 -20.79 -8.80
C SER A 563 -7.42 -21.04 -7.48
N PRO A 564 -7.96 -20.58 -6.34
CA PRO A 564 -7.38 -20.86 -5.03
C PRO A 564 -7.46 -22.35 -4.67
N MET A 565 -8.30 -23.13 -5.37
CA MET A 565 -8.57 -24.54 -5.06
C MET A 565 -7.51 -25.49 -5.59
N ASN A 566 -6.76 -25.10 -6.63
CA ASN A 566 -5.80 -25.98 -7.29
C ASN A 566 -4.71 -25.25 -8.10
N GLY A 567 -4.68 -23.91 -8.08
CA GLY A 567 -3.72 -23.11 -8.85
C GLY A 567 -3.92 -23.17 -10.38
N SER A 568 -5.06 -23.70 -10.85
CA SER A 568 -5.37 -23.77 -12.28
C SER A 568 -5.88 -22.43 -12.80
N PRO A 569 -5.65 -22.09 -14.08
CA PRO A 569 -6.16 -20.89 -14.70
C PRO A 569 -7.67 -20.90 -14.67
N VAL A 570 -8.26 -19.76 -14.39
CA VAL A 570 -9.70 -19.56 -14.46
C VAL A 570 -9.97 -18.49 -15.49
N ALA A 571 -10.93 -18.77 -16.37
CA ALA A 571 -11.52 -17.72 -17.19
C ALA A 571 -12.42 -16.89 -16.29
N TYR A 572 -11.92 -15.75 -15.84
CA TYR A 572 -12.73 -14.83 -15.05
C TYR A 572 -13.78 -14.18 -15.97
N GLY A 573 -15.06 -14.23 -15.57
CA GLY A 573 -16.21 -14.01 -16.46
C GLY A 573 -16.18 -12.69 -17.24
N ASN A 574 -16.65 -12.72 -18.49
CA ASN A 574 -16.74 -11.58 -19.41
C ASN A 574 -17.79 -10.51 -19.03
N GLU A 575 -18.37 -10.59 -17.82
CA GLU A 575 -19.49 -9.74 -17.43
C GLU A 575 -19.00 -8.48 -16.72
N HIS A 576 -19.26 -7.34 -17.35
CA HIS A 576 -18.82 -5.99 -16.96
C HIS A 576 -19.46 -5.44 -15.67
N SER A 577 -20.03 -6.26 -14.78
CA SER A 577 -21.08 -5.77 -13.86
C SER A 577 -20.93 -6.02 -12.37
N SER A 578 -19.92 -6.73 -11.87
CA SER A 578 -19.72 -6.87 -10.41
C SER A 578 -18.52 -6.06 -9.93
N SER A 579 -18.78 -5.05 -9.09
CA SER A 579 -17.80 -4.44 -8.21
C SER A 579 -16.97 -5.54 -7.55
N SER A 580 -15.66 -5.39 -7.56
CA SER A 580 -14.74 -6.36 -6.98
C SER A 580 -13.77 -5.66 -6.07
N TRP A 581 -13.52 -6.24 -4.90
CA TRP A 581 -12.45 -5.81 -4.01
C TRP A 581 -11.26 -6.74 -4.18
N GLY A 582 -10.06 -6.24 -3.95
CA GLY A 582 -8.85 -7.02 -4.22
C GLY A 582 -7.61 -6.41 -3.60
N PHE A 583 -6.52 -7.16 -3.67
CA PHE A 583 -5.25 -6.77 -3.07
C PHE A 583 -4.08 -7.32 -3.89
N PHE A 584 -3.00 -6.56 -4.06
CA PHE A 584 -1.73 -7.10 -4.58
C PHE A 584 -0.50 -6.52 -3.91
#